data_AF-A0A6I4XQZ1-F1
#
_entry.id   AF-A0A6I4XQZ1-F1
#
_cell.length_a   1.000
_cell.length_b   1.000
_cell.length_c   1.000
_cell.angle_alpha   90.00
_cell.angle_beta   90.00
_cell.angle_gamma   90.00
#
_symmetry.space_group_name_H-M   'P 1'
#
loop_
_entity.id
_entity.type
_entity.pdbx_description
1 polymer ?
#
loop_
_entity_poly.entity_id
_entity_poly.type
_entity_poly.pdbx_seq_one_letter_code
_entity_poly.pdbx_strand_id
1 'polypeptide(L)'
;MPLNQIPATVDKTSLEIKYKAGENKLKVDVGSFGGVVPTNLAGGIQELDEGGVSGYKCFLGTCGDRSIEGDFQNIDDYSLYEGMKQVAKTGKVLAIHAENAPITDKLGALAYQNGETTLAAYVATRPV
;
A
#
# COMPACT_ATOMS: atom_id res chain seq x y z
N MET A 1 2.57 8.05 -2.97
CA MET A 1 2.04 6.69 -2.73
C MET A 1 3.20 5.69 -2.68
N PRO A 2 3.12 4.64 -1.83
CA PRO A 2 4.13 3.58 -1.75
C PRO A 2 3.83 2.34 -2.61
N LEU A 3 2.61 2.25 -3.16
CA LEU A 3 2.09 1.21 -4.06
C LEU A 3 2.11 1.69 -5.54
N ASN A 4 2.12 0.74 -6.49
CA ASN A 4 2.22 0.92 -7.96
C ASN A 4 3.59 1.38 -8.46
N GLN A 5 4.64 1.02 -7.73
CA GLN A 5 6.03 1.11 -8.18
C GLN A 5 6.74 -0.16 -7.74
N ILE A 6 7.72 -0.61 -8.52
CA ILE A 6 8.47 -1.83 -8.26
C ILE A 6 9.95 -1.42 -8.12
N PRO A 7 10.55 -1.58 -6.93
CA PRO A 7 9.94 -2.10 -5.70
C PRO A 7 8.98 -1.11 -5.03
N ALA A 8 8.01 -1.64 -4.28
CA ALA A 8 7.16 -0.90 -3.35
C ALA A 8 8.03 -0.19 -2.29
N THR A 9 7.64 1.01 -1.89
CA THR A 9 8.44 1.81 -0.94
C THR A 9 8.12 1.41 0.50
N VAL A 10 8.82 0.41 1.02
CA VAL A 10 8.56 -0.22 2.34
C VAL A 10 9.77 -0.19 3.29
N ASP A 11 10.91 0.28 2.84
CA ASP A 11 12.15 0.37 3.61
C ASP A 11 13.05 1.50 3.07
N LYS A 12 14.24 1.68 3.66
CA LYS A 12 15.20 2.69 3.19
C LYS A 12 15.63 2.46 1.74
N THR A 13 15.96 1.21 1.39
CA THR A 13 16.51 0.85 0.07
C THR A 13 15.54 1.19 -1.05
N SER A 14 14.28 0.76 -0.92
CA SER A 14 13.21 1.03 -1.87
C SER A 14 12.88 2.52 -1.97
N LEU A 15 12.98 3.28 -0.87
CA LEU A 15 12.82 4.73 -0.88
C LEU A 15 13.95 5.43 -1.66
N GLU A 16 15.20 5.02 -1.44
CA GLU A 16 16.35 5.56 -2.17
C GLU A 16 16.28 5.27 -3.68
N ILE A 17 15.87 4.05 -4.06
CA ILE A 17 15.63 3.70 -5.46
C ILE A 17 14.59 4.64 -6.08
N LYS A 18 13.49 4.88 -5.38
CA LYS A 18 12.43 5.79 -5.85
C LYS A 18 12.93 7.21 -6.03
N TYR A 19 13.70 7.74 -5.08
CA TYR A 19 14.26 9.10 -5.18
C TYR A 19 15.22 9.22 -6.35
N LYS A 20 16.16 8.29 -6.51
CA LYS A 20 17.08 8.25 -7.66
C LYS A 20 16.32 8.19 -8.98
N ALA A 21 15.25 7.39 -9.06
CA ALA A 21 14.45 7.29 -10.27
C ALA A 21 13.75 8.60 -10.67
N GLY A 22 13.46 9.48 -9.69
CA GLY A 22 12.83 10.79 -9.88
C GLY A 22 13.78 11.95 -10.14
N GLU A 23 15.09 11.78 -9.93
CA GLU A 23 16.09 12.84 -10.14
C GLU A 23 15.98 13.44 -11.55
N ASN A 24 15.94 14.78 -11.62
CA ASN A 24 15.82 15.57 -12.86
C ASN A 24 14.54 15.30 -13.70
N LYS A 25 13.57 14.53 -13.19
CA LYS A 25 12.30 14.23 -13.89
C LYS A 25 11.10 14.96 -13.32
N LEU A 26 11.15 15.36 -12.05
CA LEU A 26 10.04 16.04 -11.38
C LEU A 26 9.88 17.48 -11.90
N LYS A 27 8.62 17.91 -12.04
CA LYS A 27 8.24 19.27 -12.47
C LYS A 27 7.57 20.08 -11.36
N VAL A 28 7.32 19.45 -10.22
CA VAL A 28 6.69 19.99 -9.01
C VAL A 28 7.34 19.34 -7.80
N ASP A 29 7.15 19.93 -6.62
CA ASP A 29 7.57 19.33 -5.36
C ASP A 29 6.73 18.09 -5.05
N VAL A 30 7.38 17.04 -4.54
CA VAL A 30 6.73 15.75 -4.26
C VAL A 30 7.14 15.24 -2.89
N GLY A 31 6.15 14.95 -2.04
CA GLY A 31 6.32 14.18 -0.80
C GLY A 31 6.10 12.69 -1.03
N SER A 32 6.93 11.85 -0.40
CA SER A 32 6.78 10.39 -0.43
C SER A 32 5.97 9.90 0.76
N PHE A 33 5.00 9.03 0.49
CA PHE A 33 4.43 8.15 1.52
C PHE A 33 5.27 6.88 1.60
N GLY A 34 5.51 6.39 2.82
CA GLY A 34 6.04 5.07 3.09
C GLY A 34 4.93 4.02 3.19
N GLY A 35 5.24 2.77 2.85
CA GLY A 35 4.34 1.65 2.99
C GLY A 35 4.38 1.06 4.40
N VAL A 36 3.24 0.60 4.90
CA VAL A 36 3.17 -0.30 6.05
C VAL A 36 2.62 -1.62 5.57
N VAL A 37 3.46 -2.66 5.67
CA VAL A 37 3.19 -4.01 5.17
C VAL A 37 3.62 -5.04 6.22
N PRO A 38 3.14 -6.28 6.18
CA PRO A 38 3.48 -7.29 7.20
C PRO A 38 5.00 -7.51 7.38
N THR A 39 5.79 -7.35 6.31
CA THR A 39 7.22 -7.64 6.30
C THR A 39 8.10 -6.51 6.85
N ASN A 40 7.58 -5.30 7.07
CA ASN A 40 8.39 -4.14 7.46
C ASN A 40 8.15 -3.61 8.89
N LEU A 41 7.42 -4.37 9.71
CA LEU A 41 7.07 -3.99 11.08
C LEU A 41 8.29 -3.89 12.01
N ALA A 42 9.37 -4.61 11.69
CA ALA A 42 10.62 -4.65 12.45
C ALA A 42 11.65 -3.67 11.86
N GLY A 43 11.42 -2.37 12.02
CA GLY A 43 12.40 -1.32 11.70
C GLY A 43 12.21 -0.60 10.37
N GLY A 44 11.60 -1.23 9.36
CA GLY A 44 11.38 -0.59 8.05
C GLY A 44 10.55 0.71 8.11
N ILE A 45 9.61 0.80 9.06
CA ILE A 45 8.83 2.01 9.31
C ILE A 45 9.72 3.17 9.81
N GLN A 46 10.68 2.88 10.70
CA GLN A 46 11.63 3.86 11.23
C GLN A 46 12.67 4.25 10.16
N GLU A 47 13.14 3.30 9.38
CA GLU A 47 14.01 3.57 8.22
C GLU A 47 13.38 4.56 7.23
N LEU A 48 12.08 4.39 6.95
CA LEU A 48 11.32 5.31 6.11
C LEU A 48 11.17 6.69 6.79
N ASP A 49 11.01 6.72 8.12
CA ASP A 49 10.92 7.95 8.90
C ASP A 49 12.18 8.80 8.74
N GLU A 50 13.34 8.17 8.96
CA GLU A 50 14.67 8.74 8.76
C GLU A 50 14.89 9.21 7.32
N GLY A 51 14.35 8.46 6.35
CA GLY A 51 14.36 8.81 4.92
C GLY A 51 13.43 9.96 4.54
N GLY A 52 12.68 10.53 5.49
CA GLY A 52 11.90 11.74 5.30
C GLY A 52 10.53 11.53 4.63
N VAL A 53 9.93 10.34 4.74
CA VAL A 53 8.55 10.16 4.25
C VAL A 53 7.58 11.11 4.96
N SER A 54 6.61 11.66 4.22
CA SER A 54 5.63 12.61 4.74
C SER A 54 4.51 11.95 5.56
N GLY A 55 4.38 10.63 5.48
CA GLY A 55 3.37 9.83 6.15
C GLY A 55 3.38 8.39 5.63
N TYR A 56 2.45 7.59 6.12
CA TYR A 56 2.38 6.16 5.83
C TYR A 56 1.06 5.78 5.15
N LYS A 57 1.08 4.70 4.36
CA LYS A 57 -0.12 4.15 3.72
C LYS A 57 -0.14 2.63 3.85
N CYS A 58 -1.30 2.08 4.17
CA CYS A 58 -1.58 0.64 4.07
C CYS A 58 -2.91 0.37 3.34
N PHE A 59 -3.16 -0.91 3.03
CA PHE A 59 -4.36 -1.37 2.34
C PHE A 59 -4.96 -2.55 3.11
N LEU A 60 -6.22 -2.42 3.53
CA LEU A 60 -7.01 -3.54 4.07
C LEU A 60 -7.57 -4.41 2.94
N GLY A 61 -7.94 -3.76 1.83
CA GLY A 61 -8.33 -4.41 0.58
C GLY A 61 -7.14 -5.10 -0.09
N THR A 62 -7.42 -6.15 -0.88
CA THR A 62 -6.39 -6.81 -1.70
C THR A 62 -5.79 -5.80 -2.68
N CYS A 63 -4.47 -5.77 -2.75
CA CYS A 63 -3.70 -4.84 -3.57
C CYS A 63 -2.40 -5.47 -4.07
N GLY A 64 -1.79 -4.83 -5.08
CA GLY A 64 -0.60 -5.34 -5.74
C GLY A 64 -0.85 -6.62 -6.53
N ASP A 65 0.16 -7.03 -7.29
CA ASP A 65 0.20 -8.32 -7.97
C ASP A 65 1.14 -9.27 -7.21
N ARG A 66 0.58 -10.31 -6.60
CA ARG A 66 1.35 -11.31 -5.83
C ARG A 66 2.32 -12.13 -6.68
N SER A 67 2.22 -12.07 -8.01
CA SER A 67 3.17 -12.72 -8.92
C SER A 67 4.42 -11.88 -9.20
N ILE A 68 4.43 -10.60 -8.78
CA ILE A 68 5.52 -9.67 -9.00
C ILE A 68 6.34 -9.52 -7.71
N GLU A 69 7.62 -9.85 -7.78
CA GLU A 69 8.54 -9.63 -6.66
C GLU A 69 8.69 -8.15 -6.36
N GLY A 70 8.58 -7.80 -5.08
CA GLY A 70 8.72 -6.43 -4.60
C GLY A 70 7.50 -5.55 -4.85
N ASP A 71 6.36 -6.08 -5.33
CA ASP A 71 5.12 -5.33 -5.34
C ASP A 71 4.49 -5.25 -3.93
N PHE A 72 3.51 -4.36 -3.76
CA PHE A 72 2.95 -3.99 -2.47
C PHE A 72 2.00 -5.07 -1.93
N GLN A 73 2.19 -5.46 -0.67
CA GLN A 73 1.33 -6.43 0.02
C GLN A 73 0.26 -5.74 0.88
N ASN A 74 -0.99 -6.18 0.81
CA ASN A 74 -2.05 -5.74 1.73
C ASN A 74 -1.76 -6.19 3.17
N ILE A 75 -2.30 -5.47 4.15
CA ILE A 75 -2.04 -5.69 5.57
C ILE A 75 -3.15 -6.51 6.21
N ASP A 76 -2.80 -7.40 7.16
CA ASP A 76 -3.77 -8.06 8.05
C ASP A 76 -3.99 -7.28 9.34
N ASP A 77 -4.96 -7.71 10.15
CA ASP A 77 -5.36 -6.99 11.38
C ASP A 77 -4.23 -6.88 12.41
N TYR A 78 -3.44 -7.96 12.58
CA TYR A 78 -2.34 -7.97 13.53
C TYR A 78 -1.21 -7.04 13.08
N SER A 79 -0.84 -7.13 11.81
CA SER A 79 0.17 -6.29 11.20
C SER A 79 -0.27 -4.82 11.19
N LEU A 80 -1.56 -4.54 11.02
CA LEU A 80 -2.11 -3.19 11.14
C LEU A 80 -1.94 -2.66 12.56
N TYR A 81 -2.32 -3.44 13.57
CA TYR A 81 -2.18 -3.06 14.97
C TYR A 81 -0.71 -2.76 15.34
N GLU A 82 0.20 -3.67 14.99
CA GLU A 82 1.63 -3.47 15.26
C GLU A 82 2.21 -2.32 14.43
N GLY A 83 1.81 -2.20 13.15
CA GLY A 83 2.21 -1.10 12.27
C GLY A 83 1.78 0.26 12.81
N MET A 84 0.54 0.39 13.29
CA MET A 84 0.03 1.62 13.92
C MET A 84 0.87 2.01 15.15
N LYS A 85 1.26 1.05 15.99
CA LYS A 85 2.16 1.30 17.14
C LYS A 85 3.52 1.83 16.70
N GLN A 86 4.07 1.33 15.60
CA GLN A 86 5.35 1.82 15.07
C GLN A 86 5.21 3.21 14.44
N VAL A 87 4.17 3.43 13.65
CA VAL A 87 3.88 4.75 13.04
C VAL A 87 3.68 5.81 14.12
N ALA A 88 3.00 5.50 15.22
CA ALA A 88 2.79 6.44 16.33
C ALA A 88 4.12 6.99 16.91
N LYS A 89 5.20 6.21 16.90
CA LYS A 89 6.53 6.64 17.38
C LYS A 89 7.17 7.71 16.49
N THR A 90 6.75 7.81 15.23
CA THR A 90 7.28 8.77 14.24
C THR A 90 6.58 10.14 14.32
N GLY A 91 5.43 10.22 15.03
CA GLY A 91 4.58 11.41 15.04
C GLY A 91 3.83 11.68 13.72
N LYS A 92 3.90 10.77 12.74
CA LYS A 92 3.23 10.90 11.43
C LYS A 92 1.92 10.13 11.38
N VAL A 93 1.17 10.36 10.30
CA VAL A 93 -0.15 9.74 10.08
C VAL A 93 -0.07 8.47 9.22
N LEU A 94 -0.98 7.53 9.49
CA LEU A 94 -1.25 6.38 8.63
C LEU A 94 -2.55 6.59 7.86
N ALA A 95 -2.46 6.68 6.53
CA ALA A 95 -3.60 6.62 5.64
C ALA A 95 -3.97 5.15 5.36
N ILE A 96 -5.26 4.85 5.26
CA ILE A 96 -5.76 3.48 5.10
C ILE A 96 -6.63 3.42 3.85
N HIS A 97 -6.45 2.40 3.01
CA HIS A 97 -7.46 2.01 2.02
C HIS A 97 -8.39 1.00 2.68
N ALA A 98 -9.63 1.39 2.94
CA ALA A 98 -10.56 0.67 3.81
C ALA A 98 -11.70 0.03 3.01
N GLU A 99 -11.41 -1.12 2.41
CA GLU A 99 -12.43 -2.03 1.85
C GLU A 99 -12.21 -3.43 2.47
N ASN A 100 -13.28 -4.21 2.58
CA ASN A 100 -13.21 -5.57 3.11
C ASN A 100 -12.78 -6.54 2.01
N ALA A 101 -11.49 -6.90 1.98
CA ALA A 101 -10.92 -7.79 0.97
C ALA A 101 -11.71 -9.10 0.79
N PRO A 102 -12.03 -9.88 1.86
CA PRO A 102 -12.84 -11.09 1.71
C PRO A 102 -14.15 -10.89 0.94
N ILE A 103 -14.87 -9.78 1.19
CA ILE A 103 -16.12 -9.47 0.50
C ILE A 103 -15.86 -9.07 -0.96
N THR A 104 -14.99 -8.07 -1.19
CA THR A 104 -14.77 -7.53 -2.53
C THR A 104 -14.17 -8.57 -3.48
N ASP A 105 -13.26 -9.41 -2.98
CA ASP A 105 -12.60 -10.44 -3.76
C ASP A 105 -13.59 -11.57 -4.10
N LYS A 106 -14.43 -11.97 -3.13
CA LYS A 106 -15.42 -13.02 -3.36
C LYS A 106 -16.48 -12.57 -4.37
N LEU A 107 -17.00 -11.34 -4.24
CA LEU A 107 -17.96 -10.80 -5.18
C LEU A 107 -17.34 -10.59 -6.57
N GLY A 108 -16.09 -10.12 -6.63
CA GLY A 108 -15.32 -10.02 -7.88
C GLY A 108 -15.17 -11.37 -8.59
N ALA A 109 -14.81 -12.42 -7.85
CA ALA A 109 -14.68 -13.76 -8.40
C ALA A 109 -16.02 -14.33 -8.92
N LEU A 110 -17.13 -14.08 -8.20
CA LEU A 110 -18.47 -14.49 -8.65
C LEU A 110 -18.90 -13.75 -9.92
N ALA A 111 -18.71 -12.43 -9.99
CA ALA A 111 -19.01 -11.63 -11.18
C ALA A 111 -18.20 -12.13 -12.40
N TYR A 112 -16.91 -12.42 -12.21
CA TYR A 112 -16.06 -12.99 -13.24
C TYR A 112 -16.56 -14.37 -13.72
N GLN A 113 -16.93 -15.26 -12.79
CA GLN A 113 -17.49 -16.57 -13.12
C GLN A 113 -18.81 -16.48 -13.89
N ASN A 114 -19.59 -15.42 -13.64
CA ASN A 114 -20.84 -15.13 -14.35
C ASN A 114 -20.62 -14.45 -15.71
N GLY A 115 -19.39 -14.12 -16.09
CA GLY A 115 -19.08 -13.41 -17.34
C GLY A 115 -19.48 -11.93 -17.31
N GLU A 116 -19.61 -11.33 -16.13
CA GLU A 116 -19.96 -9.92 -15.99
C GLU A 116 -18.76 -9.02 -16.32
N THR A 117 -18.93 -8.12 -17.29
CA THR A 117 -17.84 -7.25 -17.80
C THR A 117 -18.16 -5.75 -17.74
N THR A 118 -19.31 -5.38 -17.18
CA THR A 118 -19.73 -3.97 -17.13
C THR A 118 -19.13 -3.26 -15.92
N LEU A 119 -18.95 -1.94 -16.03
CA LEU A 119 -18.56 -1.10 -14.89
C LEU A 119 -19.59 -1.18 -13.76
N ALA A 120 -20.88 -1.26 -14.09
CA ALA A 120 -21.94 -1.40 -13.09
C ALA A 120 -21.80 -2.70 -12.28
N ALA A 121 -21.45 -3.81 -12.93
CA ALA A 121 -21.16 -5.07 -12.26
C ALA A 121 -19.94 -4.94 -11.33
N TYR A 122 -18.85 -4.31 -11.79
CA TYR A 122 -17.69 -4.04 -10.94
C TYR A 122 -18.04 -3.19 -9.71
N VAL A 123 -18.86 -2.14 -9.87
CA VAL A 123 -19.33 -1.34 -8.72
C VAL A 123 -20.15 -2.19 -7.76
N ALA A 124 -20.99 -3.09 -8.27
CA ALA A 124 -21.80 -3.99 -7.44
C ALA A 124 -20.96 -4.99 -6.62
N THR A 125 -19.71 -5.29 -7.01
CA THR A 125 -18.80 -6.12 -6.21
C THR A 125 -18.12 -5.39 -5.06
N ARG A 126 -18.34 -4.07 -4.94
CA ARG A 126 -17.79 -3.19 -3.90
C ARG A 126 -18.90 -2.44 -3.17
N PRO A 127 -19.76 -3.15 -2.42
CA PRO A 127 -20.90 -2.55 -1.74
C PRO A 127 -20.48 -1.58 -0.61
N VAL A 128 -21.37 -0.63 -0.29
CA VAL A 128 -21.24 0.37 0.79
C VAL A 128 -22.12 0.00 1.97
#